data_AF-A0A3M1ABK6-F1
#
_entry.id   AF-A0A3M1ABK6-F1
#
_cell.length_a   1.000
_cell.length_b   1.000
_cell.length_c   1.000
_cell.angle_alpha   90.00
_cell.angle_beta   90.00
_cell.angle_gamma   90.00
#
_symmetry.space_group_name_H-M   'P 1'
#
loop_
_entity.id
_entity.type
_entity.pdbx_description
1 polymer ?
#
loop_
_entity_poly.entity_id
_entity_poly.type
_entity_poly.pdbx_seq_one_letter_code
_entity_poly.pdbx_strand_id
1 'polypeptide(L)'
;MLSLSGCAHLEGYGGAAPYESFVENPIEVVMPPNAPFIGREFSPRNDAESWPGHFGIDLWASRGTPILAAAPGVVVASYFEPNYGNRVVIDHGTDEEGRRVRTVYLHLQSREVKP
;
A
#
# COMPACT_ATOMS: atom_id res chain seq x y z
N MET A 1 5.99 -28.42 -23.30
CA MET A 1 5.87 -27.69 -22.02
C MET A 1 6.12 -26.23 -22.35
N LEU A 2 5.10 -25.38 -22.30
CA LEU A 2 5.23 -23.94 -22.55
C LEU A 2 5.52 -23.27 -21.21
N SER A 3 6.69 -22.65 -21.08
CA SER A 3 7.04 -21.85 -19.92
C SER A 3 6.99 -20.38 -20.33
N LEU A 4 6.25 -19.59 -19.57
CA LEU A 4 6.28 -18.13 -19.61
C LEU A 4 7.03 -17.68 -18.35
N SER A 5 8.13 -16.97 -18.51
CA SER A 5 8.84 -16.33 -17.41
C SER A 5 8.64 -14.83 -17.51
N GLY A 6 8.00 -14.23 -16.50
CA GLY A 6 7.94 -12.78 -16.36
C GLY A 6 9.24 -12.26 -15.75
N CYS A 7 9.78 -11.17 -16.30
CA CYS A 7 10.82 -10.39 -15.65
C CYS A 7 10.16 -9.52 -14.57
N ALA A 8 10.23 -9.93 -13.32
CA ALA A 8 9.89 -9.07 -12.17
C ALA A 8 11.15 -8.80 -11.35
N HIS A 9 12.22 -8.37 -12.02
CA HIS A 9 13.38 -7.82 -11.35
C HIS A 9 13.30 -6.31 -11.45
N LEU A 10 12.65 -5.67 -10.49
CA LEU A 10 12.77 -4.23 -10.32
C LEU A 10 13.74 -4.00 -9.17
N GLU A 11 14.98 -3.71 -9.54
CA GLU A 11 15.99 -3.10 -8.68
C GLU A 11 15.66 -1.61 -8.45
N GLY A 12 14.40 -1.29 -8.18
CA GLY A 12 13.97 0.06 -7.88
C GLY A 12 13.96 0.26 -6.39
N TYR A 13 14.80 1.16 -5.88
CA TYR A 13 14.56 1.84 -4.61
C TYR A 13 14.37 3.33 -4.91
N GLY A 14 13.66 4.04 -4.04
CA GLY A 14 13.59 5.51 -4.12
C GLY A 14 12.85 6.06 -5.32
N GLY A 15 11.80 5.39 -5.77
CA GLY A 15 10.93 5.88 -6.84
C GLY A 15 9.50 5.36 -6.74
N ALA A 16 8.69 5.78 -7.71
CA ALA A 16 7.31 5.38 -7.85
C ALA A 16 6.94 5.13 -9.32
N ALA A 17 5.98 4.23 -9.53
CA ALA A 17 5.36 4.02 -10.83
C ALA A 17 4.61 5.28 -11.27
N PRO A 18 4.56 5.58 -12.58
CA PRO A 18 3.77 6.70 -13.06
C PRO A 18 2.28 6.50 -12.75
N TYR A 19 1.59 7.60 -12.56
CA TYR A 19 0.13 7.61 -12.48
C TYR A 19 -0.51 7.13 -13.78
N GLU A 20 -1.68 6.52 -13.66
CA GLU A 20 -2.54 6.24 -14.82
C GLU A 20 -2.89 7.55 -15.53
N SER A 21 -2.95 7.54 -16.86
CA SER A 21 -3.09 8.75 -17.67
C SER A 21 -4.39 9.53 -17.42
N PHE A 22 -5.41 8.88 -16.87
CA PHE A 22 -6.69 9.50 -16.53
C PHE A 22 -6.71 10.14 -15.14
N VAL A 23 -5.63 10.06 -14.36
CA VAL A 23 -5.55 10.73 -13.06
C VAL A 23 -5.16 12.19 -13.29
N GLU A 24 -6.14 13.08 -13.21
CA GLU A 24 -5.98 14.50 -13.54
C GLU A 24 -5.09 15.27 -12.54
N ASN A 25 -5.11 14.88 -11.26
CA ASN A 25 -4.39 15.56 -10.18
C ASN A 25 -3.47 14.57 -9.47
N PRO A 26 -2.31 14.20 -10.07
CA PRO A 26 -1.36 13.31 -9.44
C PRO A 26 -0.73 13.98 -8.21
N ILE A 27 -0.45 13.18 -7.18
CA ILE A 27 0.29 13.64 -6.00
C ILE A 27 1.77 13.43 -6.31
N GLU A 28 2.57 14.48 -6.20
CA GLU A 28 4.01 14.32 -6.32
C GLU A 28 4.56 13.55 -5.11
N VAL A 29 5.20 12.42 -5.37
CA VAL A 29 5.83 11.59 -4.34
C VAL A 29 7.34 11.63 -4.51
N VAL A 30 8.04 12.12 -3.49
CA VAL A 30 9.50 12.10 -3.42
C VAL A 30 9.91 10.99 -2.46
N MET A 31 10.48 9.91 -3.01
CA MET A 31 10.91 8.76 -2.22
C MET A 31 12.38 8.89 -1.81
N PRO A 32 12.73 8.57 -0.54
CA PRO A 32 14.13 8.43 -0.15
C PRO A 32 14.84 7.38 -1.03
N PRO A 33 16.11 7.58 -1.43
CA PRO A 33 16.81 6.69 -2.37
C PRO A 33 16.81 5.20 -1.98
N ASN A 34 16.71 4.88 -0.69
CA ASN A 34 16.72 3.52 -0.16
C ASN A 34 15.32 3.02 0.28
N ALA A 35 14.26 3.78 0.03
CA ALA A 35 12.91 3.34 0.33
C ALA A 35 12.42 2.31 -0.71
N PRO A 36 11.56 1.35 -0.31
CA PRO A 36 10.90 0.46 -1.26
C PRO A 36 10.19 1.26 -2.37
N PHE A 37 10.27 0.77 -3.60
CA PHE A 37 9.60 1.40 -4.74
C PHE A 37 8.08 1.31 -4.61
N ILE A 38 7.38 2.40 -4.94
CA ILE A 38 5.92 2.39 -5.04
C ILE A 38 5.55 1.79 -6.39
N GLY A 39 5.03 0.57 -6.38
CA GLY A 39 4.57 -0.13 -7.57
C GLY A 39 3.26 0.39 -8.14
N ARG A 40 2.42 0.96 -7.27
CA ARG A 40 1.14 1.53 -7.66
C ARG A 40 0.77 2.67 -6.72
N GLU A 41 0.51 3.82 -7.30
CA GLU A 41 0.14 5.04 -6.58
C GLU A 41 -1.32 5.07 -6.16
N PHE A 42 -1.64 5.97 -5.23
CA PHE A 42 -3.03 6.30 -4.91
C PHE A 42 -3.72 6.82 -6.15
N SER A 43 -4.90 6.31 -6.48
CA SER A 43 -5.74 6.85 -7.55
C SER A 43 -7.20 6.91 -7.13
N PRO A 44 -7.89 8.05 -7.28
CA PRO A 44 -9.30 8.12 -6.96
C PRO A 44 -10.10 7.27 -7.95
N ARG A 45 -11.31 6.89 -7.53
CA ARG A 45 -12.30 6.27 -8.42
C ARG A 45 -12.61 7.21 -9.60
N ASN A 46 -12.73 6.65 -10.80
CA ASN A 46 -13.17 7.37 -11.99
C ASN A 46 -14.20 6.51 -12.73
N ASP A 47 -15.47 6.87 -12.62
CA ASP A 47 -16.57 6.12 -13.24
C ASP A 47 -16.59 6.24 -14.77
N ALA A 48 -16.13 7.37 -15.33
CA ALA A 48 -16.08 7.57 -16.79
C ALA A 48 -15.13 6.57 -17.46
N GLU A 49 -14.05 6.23 -16.77
CA GLU A 49 -13.04 5.25 -17.21
C GLU A 49 -13.31 3.83 -16.66
N SER A 50 -14.44 3.60 -15.99
CA SER A 50 -14.73 2.34 -15.29
C SER A 50 -13.63 1.91 -14.30
N TRP A 51 -12.93 2.88 -13.71
CA TRP A 51 -11.84 2.65 -12.77
C TRP A 51 -12.34 2.65 -11.32
N PRO A 52 -12.19 1.55 -10.57
CA PRO A 52 -12.71 1.44 -9.21
C PRO A 52 -11.94 2.28 -8.17
N GLY A 53 -10.73 2.75 -8.52
CA GLY A 53 -9.82 3.44 -7.61
C GLY A 53 -8.77 2.51 -6.98
N HIS A 54 -7.71 3.13 -6.48
CA HIS A 54 -6.68 2.54 -5.63
C HIS A 54 -6.48 3.44 -4.40
N PHE A 55 -7.11 3.09 -3.28
CA PHE A 55 -7.18 3.95 -2.09
C PHE A 55 -5.99 3.77 -1.13
N GLY A 56 -4.78 3.65 -1.70
CA GLY A 56 -3.53 3.45 -0.98
C GLY A 56 -2.34 3.44 -1.92
N ILE A 57 -1.20 2.98 -1.43
CA ILE A 57 0.01 2.73 -2.24
C ILE A 57 0.43 1.28 -2.09
N ASP A 58 0.93 0.69 -3.18
CA ASP A 58 1.50 -0.65 -3.17
C ASP A 58 3.02 -0.56 -3.14
N LEU A 59 3.64 -0.97 -2.04
CA LEU A 59 5.10 -1.01 -1.92
C LEU A 59 5.64 -2.34 -2.41
N TRP A 60 6.64 -2.29 -3.29
CA TRP A 60 7.34 -3.48 -3.75
C TRP A 60 8.26 -4.00 -2.65
N ALA A 61 8.04 -5.25 -2.26
CA ALA A 61 8.87 -5.93 -1.27
C ALA A 61 8.89 -7.43 -1.54
N SER A 62 10.03 -8.06 -1.23
CA SER A 62 10.09 -9.52 -1.20
C SER A 62 9.13 -10.07 -0.15
N ARG A 63 8.53 -11.23 -0.43
CA ARG A 63 7.70 -11.93 0.55
C ARG A 63 8.52 -12.20 1.82
N GLY A 64 7.99 -11.80 2.97
CA GLY A 64 8.66 -11.95 4.28
C GLY A 64 9.44 -10.71 4.73
N THR A 65 9.51 -9.66 3.92
CA THR A 65 10.03 -8.36 4.37
C THR A 65 9.30 -7.88 5.62
N PRO A 66 10.00 -7.58 6.73
CA PRO A 66 9.38 -7.01 7.92
C PRO A 66 8.73 -5.66 7.62
N ILE A 67 7.50 -5.48 8.10
CA ILE A 67 6.75 -4.23 7.97
C ILE A 67 6.60 -3.62 9.36
N LEU A 68 7.06 -2.38 9.50
CA LEU A 68 6.93 -1.60 10.72
C LEU A 68 5.65 -0.75 10.65
N ALA A 69 5.05 -0.50 11.81
CA ALA A 69 3.95 0.47 11.91
C ALA A 69 4.46 1.86 11.53
N ALA A 70 3.71 2.58 10.70
CA ALA A 70 4.06 3.93 10.26
C ALA A 70 4.07 4.96 11.40
N ALA A 71 3.31 4.71 12.47
CA ALA A 71 3.25 5.54 13.65
C ALA A 71 2.81 4.73 14.89
N PRO A 72 3.05 5.22 16.12
CA PRO A 72 2.50 4.64 17.34
C PRO A 72 0.97 4.59 17.30
N GLY A 73 0.36 3.57 17.89
CA GLY A 73 -1.09 3.42 17.91
C GLY A 73 -1.56 2.12 18.55
N VAL A 74 -2.86 1.87 18.45
CA VAL A 74 -3.52 0.67 18.96
C VAL A 74 -3.98 -0.19 17.79
N VAL A 75 -3.65 -1.48 17.81
CA VAL A 75 -4.18 -2.43 16.83
C VAL A 75 -5.67 -2.57 17.08
N VAL A 76 -6.51 -2.23 16.11
CA VAL A 76 -7.98 -2.34 16.22
C VAL A 76 -8.53 -3.49 15.39
N ALA A 77 -7.73 -4.06 14.48
CA ALA A 77 -8.09 -5.27 13.75
C ALA A 77 -6.84 -6.03 13.27
N SER A 78 -6.90 -7.36 13.31
CA SER A 78 -5.87 -8.27 12.78
C SER A 78 -6.55 -9.57 12.34
N TYR A 79 -6.89 -9.69 11.05
CA TYR A 79 -7.63 -10.84 10.52
C TYR A 79 -7.30 -11.13 9.05
N PHE A 80 -7.70 -12.32 8.58
CA PHE A 80 -7.54 -12.72 7.18
C PHE A 80 -8.89 -12.51 6.49
N GLU A 81 -8.88 -11.97 5.29
CA GLU A 81 -10.05 -12.00 4.42
C GLU A 81 -9.64 -12.22 2.95
N PRO A 82 -10.54 -12.77 2.11
CA PRO A 82 -10.17 -13.26 0.78
C PRO A 82 -9.57 -12.24 -0.20
N ASN A 83 -9.98 -10.96 -0.16
CA ASN A 83 -9.56 -9.97 -1.16
C ASN A 83 -8.18 -9.38 -0.87
N TYR A 84 -7.89 -9.08 0.39
CA TYR A 84 -6.66 -8.44 0.85
C TYR A 84 -5.72 -9.41 1.57
N GLY A 85 -6.14 -10.65 1.84
CA GLY A 85 -5.37 -11.61 2.59
C GLY A 85 -5.23 -11.22 4.06
N ASN A 86 -4.03 -11.37 4.62
CA ASN A 86 -3.77 -10.97 5.99
C ASN A 86 -3.73 -9.44 6.09
N ARG A 87 -4.59 -8.90 6.95
CA ARG A 87 -4.77 -7.47 7.17
C ARG A 87 -4.55 -7.09 8.63
N VAL A 88 -3.89 -5.95 8.85
CA VAL A 88 -3.79 -5.28 10.16
C VAL A 88 -4.27 -3.83 10.03
N VAL A 89 -5.03 -3.35 11.00
CA VAL A 89 -5.46 -1.96 11.11
C VAL A 89 -4.97 -1.39 12.43
N ILE A 90 -4.27 -0.27 12.37
CA ILE A 90 -3.78 0.46 13.55
C ILE A 90 -4.47 1.81 13.60
N ASP A 91 -5.02 2.13 14.76
CA ASP A 91 -5.60 3.42 15.08
C ASP A 91 -4.57 4.30 15.77
N HIS A 92 -4.37 5.49 15.24
CA HIS A 92 -3.40 6.48 15.72
C HIS A 92 -4.06 7.60 16.53
N GLY A 93 -5.37 7.52 16.75
CA GLY A 93 -6.14 8.55 17.44
C GLY A 93 -6.67 9.58 16.46
N THR A 94 -6.56 10.86 16.83
CA THR A 94 -7.17 11.97 16.11
C THR A 94 -6.09 12.99 15.75
N ASP A 95 -6.12 13.52 14.52
CA ASP A 95 -5.24 14.62 14.11
C ASP A 95 -5.66 15.98 14.68
N GLU A 96 -4.89 17.02 14.35
CA GLU A 96 -5.12 18.39 14.82
C GLU A 96 -6.48 18.95 14.37
N GLU A 97 -7.03 18.45 13.27
CA GLU A 97 -8.34 18.83 12.74
C GLU A 97 -9.50 18.01 13.30
N GLY A 98 -9.26 17.09 14.24
CA GLY A 98 -10.30 16.29 14.85
C GLY A 98 -10.70 15.04 14.03
N ARG A 99 -9.93 14.66 12.99
CA ARG A 99 -10.21 13.48 12.17
C ARG A 99 -9.51 12.25 12.74
N ARG A 100 -10.22 11.12 12.79
CA ARG A 100 -9.67 9.83 13.21
C ARG A 100 -8.67 9.31 12.16
N VAL A 101 -7.42 9.05 12.55
CA VAL A 101 -6.35 8.60 11.65
C VAL A 101 -6.05 7.12 11.86
N ARG A 102 -6.00 6.36 10.77
CA ARG A 102 -5.69 4.93 10.79
C ARG A 102 -4.75 4.56 9.66
N THR A 103 -3.88 3.60 9.92
CA THR A 103 -3.14 2.89 8.86
C THR A 103 -3.70 1.49 8.67
N VAL A 104 -3.67 1.03 7.42
CA VAL A 104 -4.15 -0.30 7.03
C VAL A 104 -3.03 -0.97 6.24
N TYR A 105 -2.61 -2.15 6.72
CA TYR A 105 -1.59 -2.97 6.08
C TYR A 105 -2.29 -4.20 5.50
N LEU A 106 -2.15 -4.40 4.20
CA LEU A 106 -2.82 -5.43 3.41
C LEU A 106 -1.79 -6.39 2.80
N HIS A 107 -2.26 -7.51 2.27
CA HIS A 107 -1.46 -8.50 1.55
C HIS A 107 -0.26 -9.06 2.35
N LEU A 108 -0.35 -9.06 3.68
CA LEU A 108 0.73 -9.51 4.55
C LEU A 108 0.94 -11.03 4.41
N GLN A 109 2.19 -11.48 4.54
CA GLN A 109 2.47 -12.92 4.63
C GLN A 109 1.93 -13.52 5.94
N SER A 110 2.15 -12.83 7.06
CA SER A 110 1.70 -13.22 8.41
C SER A 110 1.28 -11.98 9.20
N ARG A 111 0.60 -12.21 10.34
CA ARG A 111 0.25 -11.15 11.29
C ARG A 111 0.83 -11.51 12.65
N GLU A 112 1.74 -10.68 13.14
CA GLU A 112 2.43 -10.91 14.42
C GLU A 112 1.77 -10.16 15.59
N VAL A 113 0.64 -9.49 15.34
CA VAL A 113 -0.07 -8.64 16.33
C VAL A 113 -1.54 -9.03 16.44
N LYS A 114 -2.14 -8.73 17.60
CA LYS A 114 -3.56 -8.89 17.91
C LYS A 114 -4.13 -7.56 18.42
N PRO A 115 -5.45 -7.34 18.32
CA PRO A 115 -6.12 -6.20 18.95
C PRO A 115 -5.99 -6.22 20.48
#